data_AF-A0A9D4FZB0-F1
#
_entry.id   AF-A0A9D4FZB0-F1
#
_cell.length_a   1.000
_cell.length_b   1.000
_cell.length_c   1.000
_cell.angle_alpha   90.00
_cell.angle_beta   90.00
_cell.angle_gamma   90.00
#
_symmetry.space_group_name_H-M   'P 1'
#
loop_
_entity.id
_entity.type
_entity.pdbx_description
1 polymer ?
#
loop_
_entity_poly.entity_id
_entity_poly.type
_entity_poly.pdbx_seq_one_letter_code
_entity_poly.pdbx_strand_id
1 'polypeptide(L)'
;MEFHDLPEIASITSMVTLDNVLPGSEDQHNGDYLSTIVKKCTTFCKSNDVSDPIHVLKIFQKEIVTGRPLELTEETSSTGIYGETNFILVDRGDLLKTAIEEIRAISDMRKCLEVQFYGECAADFGGPRKEFFSLVLHCIKEEYFEPVREWSDDYEAVGRILALSTLQNGRLPRIM
;
A
#
# COMPACT_ATOMS: atom_id res chain seq x y z
N MET A 1 -35.64 7.30 -15.30
CA MET A 1 -34.89 7.39 -14.03
C MET A 1 -33.54 7.95 -14.41
N GLU A 2 -33.44 9.28 -14.34
CA GLU A 2 -32.31 10.04 -14.90
C GLU A 2 -31.07 9.86 -14.03
N PHE A 3 -29.98 9.43 -14.65
CA PHE A 3 -28.64 9.44 -14.08
C PHE A 3 -28.15 10.89 -14.12
N HIS A 4 -28.14 11.56 -12.97
CA HIS A 4 -27.47 12.85 -12.85
C HIS A 4 -25.95 12.60 -12.74
N ASP A 5 -25.23 13.20 -13.69
CA ASP A 5 -23.77 13.30 -13.71
C ASP A 5 -23.21 13.78 -12.37
N LEU A 6 -22.35 12.96 -11.77
CA LEU A 6 -21.53 13.32 -10.61
C LEU A 6 -20.27 14.07 -11.10
N PRO A 7 -19.82 15.12 -10.40
CA PRO A 7 -18.74 15.97 -10.89
C PRO A 7 -17.40 15.23 -10.90
N GLU A 8 -16.69 15.40 -12.01
CA GLU A 8 -15.35 14.91 -12.32
C GLU A 8 -14.34 15.26 -11.20
N ILE A 9 -13.62 14.24 -10.71
CA ILE A 9 -12.61 14.32 -9.63
C ILE A 9 -11.26 14.87 -10.17
N ALA A 10 -11.32 15.78 -11.15
CA ALA A 10 -10.15 16.38 -11.79
C ALA A 10 -9.56 17.56 -10.98
N SER A 11 -10.25 18.04 -9.94
CA SER A 11 -9.93 19.29 -9.24
C SER A 11 -9.02 19.15 -8.00
N ILE A 12 -8.23 18.09 -7.90
CA ILE A 12 -7.27 17.94 -6.77
C ILE A 12 -5.87 18.46 -7.13
N THR A 13 -5.59 18.71 -8.42
CA THR A 13 -4.23 19.01 -8.90
C THR A 13 -3.83 20.50 -8.83
N SER A 14 -4.71 21.44 -8.49
CA SER A 14 -4.43 22.88 -8.70
C SER A 14 -3.99 23.70 -7.49
N MET A 15 -3.66 23.10 -6.34
CA MET A 15 -3.12 23.88 -5.22
C MET A 15 -1.97 23.16 -4.52
N VAL A 16 -0.75 23.32 -5.04
CA VAL A 16 0.47 23.77 -4.33
C VAL A 16 1.60 23.85 -5.37
N THR A 17 2.04 25.06 -5.72
CA THR A 17 3.33 25.29 -6.36
C THR A 17 4.44 24.93 -5.38
N LEU A 18 5.25 23.93 -5.72
CA LEU A 18 6.49 23.58 -5.01
C LEU A 18 7.60 24.51 -5.49
N ASP A 19 7.81 25.63 -4.78
CA ASP A 19 9.05 26.39 -4.87
C ASP A 19 9.83 26.31 -3.56
N ASN A 20 11.02 25.70 -3.66
CA ASN A 20 12.21 25.84 -2.82
C ASN A 20 12.18 25.30 -1.38
N VAL A 21 12.74 24.09 -1.18
CA VAL A 21 13.44 23.73 0.09
C VAL A 21 14.71 22.91 -0.23
N LEU A 22 15.84 23.38 0.30
CA LEU A 22 17.19 22.79 0.22
C LEU A 22 17.33 21.50 1.08
N PRO A 23 18.32 20.62 0.81
CA PRO A 23 18.38 19.30 1.41
C PRO A 23 19.02 19.32 2.81
N GLY A 24 18.34 18.76 3.80
CA GLY A 24 18.92 18.53 5.14
C GLY A 24 17.98 17.81 6.11
N SER A 25 18.42 16.63 6.57
CA SER A 25 17.88 15.75 7.63
C SER A 25 16.60 14.93 7.31
N GLU A 26 16.81 13.67 6.92
CA GLU A 26 15.78 12.75 6.41
C GLU A 26 14.81 12.20 7.49
N ASP A 27 15.13 12.30 8.79
CA ASP A 27 14.32 11.64 9.83
C ASP A 27 13.26 12.53 10.50
N GLN A 28 13.46 13.85 10.57
CA GLN A 28 12.46 14.76 11.17
C GLN A 28 11.37 15.20 10.20
N HIS A 29 11.64 15.17 8.89
CA HIS A 29 10.70 15.60 7.84
C HIS A 29 9.55 14.62 7.60
N ASN A 30 9.76 13.32 7.86
CA ASN A 30 8.80 12.28 7.45
C ASN A 30 7.56 12.22 8.37
N GLY A 31 7.74 12.48 9.67
CA GLY A 31 6.65 12.50 10.64
C GLY A 31 5.67 13.67 10.43
N ASP A 32 6.21 14.85 10.07
CA ASP A 32 5.39 16.03 9.80
C ASP A 32 4.59 15.87 8.50
N TYR A 33 5.20 15.25 7.48
CA TYR A 33 4.55 14.93 6.21
C TYR A 33 3.37 13.96 6.38
N LEU A 34 3.56 12.83 7.10
CA LEU A 34 2.46 11.88 7.32
C LEU A 34 1.33 12.50 8.15
N SER A 35 1.67 13.32 9.15
CA SER A 35 0.66 14.05 9.93
C SER A 35 -0.18 14.98 9.04
N THR A 36 0.46 15.57 8.04
CA THR A 36 -0.20 16.46 7.06
C THR A 36 -1.13 15.66 6.14
N ILE A 37 -0.71 14.50 5.65
CA ILE A 37 -1.59 13.60 4.89
C ILE A 37 -2.82 13.21 5.72
N VAL A 38 -2.61 12.76 6.96
CA VAL A 38 -3.71 12.33 7.83
C VAL A 38 -4.71 13.47 8.06
N LYS A 39 -4.23 14.69 8.32
CA LYS A 39 -5.07 15.89 8.47
C LYS A 39 -5.83 16.21 7.18
N LYS A 40 -5.16 16.14 6.02
CA LYS A 40 -5.76 16.37 4.70
C LYS A 40 -6.90 15.36 4.44
N CYS A 41 -6.62 14.07 4.56
CA CYS A 41 -7.61 13.01 4.35
C CYS A 41 -8.78 13.13 5.32
N THR A 42 -8.50 13.35 6.61
CA THR A 42 -9.55 13.49 7.64
C THR A 42 -10.45 14.68 7.36
N THR A 43 -9.88 15.82 6.96
CA THR A 43 -10.65 17.03 6.61
C THR A 43 -11.49 16.81 5.36
N PHE A 44 -10.93 16.13 4.35
CA PHE A 44 -11.66 15.76 3.15
C PHE A 44 -12.86 14.85 3.46
N CYS A 45 -12.66 13.79 4.25
CA CYS A 45 -13.74 12.88 4.61
C CYS A 45 -14.86 13.59 5.38
N LYS A 46 -14.51 14.45 6.35
CA LYS A 46 -15.50 15.25 7.11
C LYS A 46 -16.27 16.23 6.24
N SER A 47 -15.60 16.88 5.30
CA SER A 47 -16.23 17.91 4.45
C SER A 47 -17.16 17.32 3.38
N ASN A 48 -16.92 16.06 2.99
CA ASN A 48 -17.70 15.35 1.97
C ASN A 48 -18.60 14.25 2.56
N ASP A 49 -18.78 14.22 3.88
CA ASP A 49 -19.58 13.22 4.60
C ASP A 49 -19.22 11.75 4.24
N VAL A 50 -17.93 11.49 4.05
CA VAL A 50 -17.43 10.15 3.71
C VAL A 50 -17.22 9.36 5.00
N SER A 51 -18.15 8.45 5.29
CA SER A 51 -18.09 7.55 6.45
C SER A 51 -17.89 6.07 6.11
N ASP A 52 -18.01 5.69 4.83
CA ASP A 52 -17.80 4.31 4.40
C ASP A 52 -16.33 3.90 4.56
N PRO A 53 -16.00 2.84 5.33
CA PRO A 53 -14.61 2.47 5.62
C PRO A 53 -13.77 2.15 4.37
N ILE A 54 -14.40 1.57 3.34
CA ILE A 54 -13.70 1.23 2.10
C ILE A 54 -13.35 2.51 1.34
N HIS A 55 -14.29 3.45 1.25
CA HIS A 55 -14.05 4.74 0.63
C HIS A 55 -12.99 5.56 1.39
N VAL A 56 -13.06 5.59 2.73
CA VAL A 56 -12.02 6.21 3.55
C VAL A 56 -10.66 5.58 3.27
N LEU A 57 -10.55 4.26 3.25
CA LEU A 57 -9.29 3.57 2.95
C LEU A 57 -8.75 3.97 1.57
N LYS A 58 -9.59 3.98 0.53
CA LYS A 58 -9.17 4.39 -0.83
C LYS A 58 -8.59 5.81 -0.88
N ILE A 59 -9.15 6.74 -0.11
CA ILE A 59 -8.63 8.11 0.01
C ILE A 59 -7.23 8.10 0.62
N PHE A 60 -7.04 7.36 1.72
CA PHE A 60 -5.73 7.22 2.35
C PHE A 60 -4.72 6.51 1.43
N GLN A 61 -5.13 5.47 0.72
CA GLN A 61 -4.27 4.75 -0.23
C GLN A 61 -3.77 5.68 -1.34
N LYS A 62 -4.63 6.54 -1.90
CA LYS A 62 -4.26 7.50 -2.96
C LYS A 62 -3.21 8.53 -2.51
N GLU A 63 -3.21 8.90 -1.23
CA GLU A 63 -2.33 9.94 -0.69
C GLU A 63 -1.06 9.37 -0.03
N ILE A 64 -1.12 8.16 0.53
CA ILE A 64 0.01 7.50 1.18
C ILE A 64 0.87 6.73 0.19
N VAL A 65 0.25 5.95 -0.71
CA VAL A 65 0.98 5.06 -1.61
C VAL A 65 1.60 5.87 -2.75
N THR A 66 2.88 5.65 -2.99
CA THR A 66 3.67 6.34 -4.01
C THR A 66 4.15 5.37 -5.08
N GLY A 67 4.70 5.93 -6.16
CA GLY A 67 5.24 5.14 -7.26
C GLY A 67 4.15 4.59 -8.16
N ARG A 68 4.28 3.31 -8.54
CA ARG A 68 3.37 2.66 -9.49
C ARG A 68 1.92 2.62 -8.96
N PRO A 69 0.91 3.09 -9.73
CA PRO A 69 -0.50 3.02 -9.31
C PRO A 69 -0.96 1.61 -8.91
N LEU A 70 -1.84 1.53 -7.90
CA LEU A 70 -2.32 0.26 -7.36
C LEU A 70 -3.32 -0.46 -8.26
N GLU A 71 -4.11 0.29 -9.04
CA GLU A 71 -5.15 -0.23 -9.94
C GLU A 71 -5.01 0.42 -11.31
N LEU A 72 -5.43 -0.32 -12.33
CA LEU A 72 -5.60 0.18 -13.68
C LEU A 72 -6.86 1.05 -13.74
N THR A 73 -6.68 2.35 -13.95
CA THR A 73 -7.75 3.29 -14.34
C THR A 73 -7.77 3.48 -15.86
N GLU A 74 -8.87 4.02 -16.39
CA GLU A 74 -8.98 4.38 -17.82
C GLU A 74 -7.83 5.29 -18.26
N GLU A 75 -7.42 6.22 -17.39
CA GLU A 75 -6.26 7.10 -17.60
C GLU A 75 -4.97 6.30 -17.77
N THR A 76 -4.67 5.36 -16.87
CA THR A 76 -3.46 4.52 -16.93
C THR A 76 -3.48 3.47 -18.04
N SER A 77 -4.66 3.14 -18.57
CA SER A 77 -4.81 2.16 -19.66
C SER A 77 -4.24 2.70 -20.97
N SER A 78 -4.27 4.03 -21.14
CA SER A 78 -3.77 4.72 -22.34
C SER A 78 -2.29 5.10 -22.25
N THR A 79 -1.79 5.40 -21.05
CA THR A 79 -0.42 5.86 -20.82
C THR A 79 0.52 4.78 -20.33
N GLY A 80 0.04 3.60 -19.95
CA GLY A 80 0.83 2.55 -19.29
C GLY A 80 0.92 2.74 -17.76
N ILE A 81 1.19 1.65 -17.03
CA ILE A 81 1.45 1.70 -15.59
C ILE A 81 2.95 1.90 -15.35
N TYR A 82 3.32 3.12 -14.95
CA TYR A 82 4.71 3.48 -14.66
C TYR A 82 4.86 4.00 -13.23
N GLY A 83 6.08 3.94 -12.71
CA GLY A 83 6.44 4.42 -11.39
C GLY A 83 7.43 3.48 -10.71
N GLU A 84 8.21 4.02 -9.77
CA GLU A 84 9.11 3.20 -8.96
C GLU A 84 8.32 2.24 -8.06
N THR A 85 8.89 1.07 -7.83
CA THR A 85 8.32 0.01 -7.00
C THR A 85 9.35 -0.54 -6.02
N ASN A 86 8.85 -1.13 -4.94
CA ASN A 86 9.64 -2.03 -4.11
C ASN A 86 9.52 -3.43 -4.72
N PHE A 87 10.52 -3.82 -5.49
CA PHE A 87 10.60 -5.18 -6.03
C PHE A 87 10.92 -6.16 -4.90
N ILE A 88 10.13 -7.22 -4.79
CA ILE A 88 10.40 -8.35 -3.90
C ILE A 88 10.37 -9.66 -4.66
N LEU A 89 11.30 -10.56 -4.31
CA LEU A 89 11.39 -11.90 -4.88
C LEU A 89 11.12 -12.96 -3.81
N VAL A 90 10.01 -13.67 -3.94
CA VAL A 90 9.54 -14.62 -2.91
C VAL A 90 9.45 -16.04 -3.45
N ASP A 91 9.77 -17.03 -2.60
CA ASP A 91 9.70 -18.45 -2.94
C ASP A 91 8.41 -19.05 -2.40
N ARG A 92 7.62 -19.75 -3.24
CA ARG A 92 6.42 -20.46 -2.76
C ARG A 92 6.75 -21.58 -1.78
N GLY A 93 7.93 -22.19 -1.90
CA GLY A 93 8.37 -23.27 -1.01
C GLY A 93 8.75 -22.78 0.40
N ASP A 94 9.09 -21.51 0.54
CA ASP A 94 9.50 -20.89 1.82
C ASP A 94 8.97 -19.44 1.92
N LEU A 95 7.66 -19.30 1.68
CA LEU A 95 7.02 -18.00 1.43
C LEU A 95 7.16 -17.05 2.61
N LEU A 96 6.87 -17.52 3.82
CA LEU A 96 6.86 -16.67 5.01
C LEU A 96 8.25 -16.12 5.31
N LYS A 97 9.27 -16.97 5.24
CA LYS A 97 10.64 -16.59 5.52
C LYS A 97 11.18 -15.61 4.47
N THR A 98 11.05 -15.96 3.18
CA THR A 98 11.51 -15.08 2.09
C THR A 98 10.75 -13.76 2.10
N ALA A 99 9.44 -13.76 2.37
CA ALA A 99 8.67 -12.52 2.55
C ALA A 99 9.21 -11.65 3.69
N ILE A 100 9.50 -12.23 4.86
CA ILE A 100 10.03 -11.48 6.00
C ILE A 100 11.40 -10.88 5.66
N GLU A 101 12.28 -11.63 5.00
CA GLU A 101 13.61 -11.16 4.58
C GLU A 101 13.50 -9.98 3.61
N GLU A 102 12.68 -10.11 2.56
CA GLU A 102 12.47 -9.07 1.55
C GLU A 102 11.83 -7.80 2.16
N ILE A 103 10.80 -7.95 3.00
CA ILE A 103 10.10 -6.81 3.63
C ILE A 103 11.00 -6.08 4.64
N ARG A 104 11.92 -6.77 5.33
CA ARG A 104 12.90 -6.13 6.21
C ARG A 104 13.83 -5.20 5.45
N ALA A 105 14.17 -5.53 4.21
CA ALA A 105 15.09 -4.77 3.38
C ALA A 105 14.47 -3.49 2.78
N ILE A 106 13.15 -3.35 2.81
CA ILE A 106 12.46 -2.17 2.27
C ILE A 106 12.70 -0.94 3.15
N SER A 107 13.17 0.14 2.51
CA SER A 107 13.39 1.44 3.16
C SER A 107 12.14 2.32 3.13
N ASP A 108 11.56 2.57 1.94
CA ASP A 108 10.33 3.35 1.77
C ASP A 108 9.12 2.46 1.56
N MET A 109 8.41 2.16 2.65
CA MET A 109 7.22 1.32 2.67
C MET A 109 6.02 1.92 1.91
N ARG A 110 6.07 3.19 1.52
CA ARG A 110 4.99 3.83 0.77
C ARG A 110 5.01 3.48 -0.71
N LYS A 111 6.17 3.09 -1.25
CA LYS A 111 6.26 2.68 -2.65
C LYS A 111 5.49 1.37 -2.86
N CYS A 112 4.75 1.34 -3.95
CA CYS A 112 4.00 0.18 -4.40
C CYS A 112 4.90 -1.06 -4.51
N LEU A 113 4.47 -2.20 -3.95
CA LEU A 113 5.17 -3.47 -4.11
C LEU A 113 5.03 -3.98 -5.54
N GLU A 114 6.12 -4.56 -6.01
CA GLU A 114 6.18 -5.37 -7.21
C GLU A 114 6.62 -6.77 -6.83
N VAL A 115 5.70 -7.72 -6.92
CA VAL A 115 5.96 -9.08 -6.42
C VAL A 115 6.28 -10.04 -7.55
N GLN A 116 7.40 -10.73 -7.43
CA GLN A 116 7.80 -11.81 -8.31
C GLN A 116 7.92 -13.11 -7.51
N PHE A 117 7.28 -14.18 -7.98
CA PHE A 117 7.53 -15.53 -7.46
C PHE A 117 8.74 -16.15 -8.16
N TYR A 118 9.62 -16.77 -7.38
CA TYR A 118 10.85 -17.40 -7.88
C TYR A 118 10.54 -18.46 -8.95
N GLY A 119 11.20 -18.37 -10.11
CA GLY A 119 10.99 -19.29 -11.23
C GLY A 119 9.72 -19.07 -12.06
N GLU A 120 8.92 -18.05 -11.74
CA GLU A 120 7.74 -17.67 -12.51
C GLU A 120 8.02 -16.47 -13.42
N CYS A 121 7.28 -16.35 -14.53
CA CYS A 121 7.42 -15.25 -15.49
C CYS A 121 6.16 -14.36 -15.52
N ALA A 122 5.50 -14.19 -14.38
CA ALA A 122 4.30 -13.35 -14.26
C ALA A 122 4.68 -11.90 -13.90
N ALA A 123 4.39 -10.96 -14.79
CA ALA A 123 4.53 -9.54 -14.49
C ALA A 123 3.47 -9.06 -13.49
N ASP A 124 3.87 -8.27 -12.50
CA ASP A 124 2.95 -7.80 -11.47
C ASP A 124 2.21 -6.52 -11.86
N PHE A 125 1.01 -6.68 -12.41
CA PHE A 125 0.02 -5.60 -12.57
C PHE A 125 -1.04 -5.60 -11.45
N GLY A 126 -0.70 -6.17 -10.29
CA GLY A 126 -1.57 -6.31 -9.11
C GLY A 126 -2.04 -7.73 -8.86
N GLY A 127 -1.98 -8.63 -9.85
CA GLY A 127 -2.32 -10.05 -9.69
C GLY A 127 -1.37 -10.77 -8.72
N PRO A 128 -0.08 -10.90 -9.05
CA PRO A 128 0.94 -11.45 -8.17
C PRO A 128 0.96 -10.82 -6.77
N ARG A 129 0.84 -9.49 -6.67
CA ARG A 129 0.75 -8.80 -5.37
C ARG A 129 -0.46 -9.23 -4.53
N LYS A 130 -1.66 -9.31 -5.13
CA LYS A 130 -2.89 -9.76 -4.45
C LYS A 130 -2.78 -11.22 -4.00
N GLU A 131 -2.15 -12.06 -4.82
CA GLU A 131 -1.89 -13.46 -4.49
C GLU A 131 -0.90 -13.58 -3.34
N PHE A 132 0.24 -12.88 -3.42
CA PHE A 132 1.24 -12.82 -2.36
C PHE A 132 0.63 -12.48 -1.00
N PHE A 133 -0.13 -11.38 -0.92
CA PHE A 133 -0.78 -11.00 0.33
C PHE A 133 -1.76 -12.08 0.82
N SER A 134 -2.51 -12.71 -0.09
CA SER A 134 -3.43 -13.79 0.30
C SER A 134 -2.71 -14.98 0.92
N LEU A 135 -1.55 -15.37 0.36
CA LEU A 135 -0.77 -16.51 0.82
C LEU A 135 0.02 -16.18 2.09
N VAL A 136 0.75 -15.08 2.12
CA VAL A 136 1.61 -14.73 3.26
C VAL A 136 0.79 -14.44 4.52
N LEU A 137 -0.40 -13.83 4.37
CA LEU A 137 -1.30 -13.61 5.52
C LEU A 137 -1.84 -14.92 6.10
N HIS A 138 -2.03 -15.94 5.26
CA HIS A 138 -2.41 -17.27 5.73
C HIS A 138 -1.27 -17.90 6.53
N CYS A 139 -0.03 -17.86 6.01
CA CYS A 139 1.14 -18.34 6.74
C CYS A 139 1.37 -17.58 8.06
N ILE A 140 1.18 -16.25 8.06
CA ILE A 140 1.28 -15.42 9.27
C ILE A 140 0.25 -15.86 10.31
N LYS A 141 -0.98 -16.10 9.88
CA LYS A 141 -2.06 -16.54 10.77
C LYS A 141 -1.70 -17.87 11.44
N GLU A 142 -1.28 -18.86 10.65
CA GLU A 142 -0.91 -20.19 11.15
C GLU A 142 0.31 -20.16 12.07
N GLU A 143 1.37 -19.46 11.69
CA GLU A 143 2.66 -19.50 12.41
C GLU A 143 2.69 -18.58 13.66
N TYR A 144 1.98 -17.45 13.64
CA TYR A 144 2.08 -16.43 14.70
C TYR A 144 0.82 -16.26 15.55
N PHE A 145 -0.35 -16.69 15.07
CA PHE A 145 -1.63 -16.39 15.70
C PHE A 145 -2.49 -17.62 16.02
N GLU A 146 -2.13 -18.83 15.56
CA GLU A 146 -2.89 -20.07 15.81
C GLU A 146 -2.01 -21.23 16.36
N PRO A 147 -1.67 -21.23 17.67
CA PRO A 147 -2.03 -20.25 18.68
C PRO A 147 -1.14 -19.01 18.64
N VAL A 148 -1.56 -17.94 19.32
CA VAL A 148 -0.75 -16.72 19.45
C VAL A 148 0.62 -17.08 20.00
N ARG A 149 1.64 -16.84 19.19
CA ARG A 149 3.03 -17.12 19.53
C ARG A 149 3.51 -16.14 20.60
N GLU A 150 4.48 -16.57 21.39
CA GLU A 150 5.23 -15.64 22.23
C GLU A 150 6.03 -14.65 21.38
N TRP A 151 6.58 -13.61 22.00
CA TRP A 151 7.37 -12.59 21.32
C TRP A 151 8.38 -13.17 20.31
N SER A 152 8.39 -12.61 19.10
CA SER A 152 9.32 -12.93 18.02
C SER A 152 9.91 -11.64 17.45
N ASP A 153 11.19 -11.67 17.08
CA ASP A 153 11.87 -10.59 16.37
C ASP A 153 11.29 -10.34 14.97
N ASP A 154 10.46 -11.25 14.48
CA ASP A 154 9.75 -11.14 13.21
C ASP A 154 8.47 -10.29 13.31
N TYR A 155 7.98 -9.95 14.51
CA TYR A 155 6.71 -9.22 14.66
C TYR A 155 6.70 -7.84 13.99
N GLU A 156 7.85 -7.17 13.89
CA GLU A 156 7.96 -5.92 13.14
C GLU A 156 7.70 -6.15 11.64
N ALA A 157 8.31 -7.19 11.05
CA ALA A 157 8.10 -7.55 9.64
C ALA A 157 6.67 -8.03 9.40
N VAL A 158 6.12 -8.84 10.32
CA VAL A 158 4.72 -9.25 10.29
C VAL A 158 3.79 -8.02 10.29
N GLY A 159 4.02 -7.07 11.21
CA GLY A 159 3.24 -5.83 11.26
C GLY A 159 3.32 -5.01 9.97
N ARG A 160 4.52 -4.92 9.36
CA ARG A 160 4.72 -4.28 8.05
C ARG A 160 3.91 -4.98 6.96
N ILE A 161 3.91 -6.31 6.89
CA ILE A 161 3.12 -7.09 5.92
C ILE A 161 1.62 -6.83 6.10
N LEU A 162 1.12 -6.80 7.34
CA LEU A 162 -0.29 -6.53 7.65
C LEU A 162 -0.71 -5.12 7.19
N ALA A 163 0.14 -4.12 7.44
CA ALA A 163 -0.09 -2.74 7.01
C ALA A 163 -0.05 -2.61 5.48
N LEU A 164 0.95 -3.21 4.82
CA LEU A 164 1.08 -3.20 3.37
C LEU A 164 -0.10 -3.88 2.68
N SER A 165 -0.59 -5.02 3.21
CA SER A 165 -1.77 -5.68 2.67
C SER A 165 -3.00 -4.76 2.71
N THR A 166 -3.15 -4.01 3.81
CA THR A 166 -4.26 -3.04 3.95
C THR A 166 -4.11 -1.86 2.98
N LEU A 167 -2.89 -1.36 2.78
CA LEU A 167 -2.63 -0.18 1.95
C LEU A 167 -2.53 -0.47 0.45
N GLN A 168 -2.16 -1.68 0.03
CA GLN A 168 -1.82 -1.98 -1.37
C GLN A 168 -2.76 -2.99 -2.04
N ASN A 169 -4.04 -2.91 -1.69
CA ASN A 169 -5.13 -3.75 -2.21
C ASN A 169 -4.96 -5.25 -1.96
N GLY A 170 -4.24 -5.62 -0.89
CA GLY A 170 -4.26 -6.97 -0.36
C GLY A 170 -5.56 -7.26 0.39
N ARG A 171 -5.74 -8.53 0.80
CA ARG A 171 -6.87 -8.89 1.65
C ARG A 171 -6.68 -8.27 3.03
N LEU A 172 -7.76 -7.79 3.64
CA LEU A 172 -7.73 -7.39 5.04
C LEU A 172 -7.32 -8.60 5.88
N PRO A 173 -6.28 -8.49 6.72
CA PRO A 173 -5.86 -9.59 7.58
C PRO A 173 -7.00 -10.04 8.49
N ARG A 174 -7.34 -11.32 8.43
CA ARG A 174 -8.33 -11.95 9.33
C ARG A 174 -7.59 -12.77 10.37
N ILE A 175 -7.05 -12.06 11.36
CA ILE A 175 -6.25 -12.65 12.44
C ILE A 175 -7.13 -13.09 13.64
N MET A 176 -8.43 -12.78 13.59
CA MET A 176 -9.45 -13.26 14.54
C MET A 176 -10.34 -14.33 13.91
#